data_AF-A0A7C2T3D6-F1
#
_entry.id   AF-A0A7C2T3D6-F1
#
_cell.length_a   1.000
_cell.length_b   1.000
_cell.length_c   1.000
_cell.angle_alpha   90.00
_cell.angle_beta   90.00
_cell.angle_gamma   90.00
#
_symmetry.space_group_name_H-M   'P 1'
#
loop_
_entity.id
_entity.type
_entity.pdbx_description
1 polymer ?
#
loop_
_entity_poly.entity_id
_entity_poly.type
_entity_poly.pdbx_seq_one_letter_code
_entity_poly.pdbx_strand_id
1 'polypeptide(L)'
;RAEGLDAAISGDAPVAAIRAAKSAAAGDEVDRLTLTLSAIRGARVIILMIAGDGKRATFEDASGPGPVEDMPVRAILRARPDLWVCWAP
;
A
#
# COMPACT_ATOMS: atom_id res chain seq x y z
N ARG A 1 -13.69 2.94 -3.91
CA ARG A 1 -12.62 2.01 -3.49
C ARG A 1 -12.11 1.27 -4.72
N ALA A 2 -10.89 0.73 -4.69
CA ALA A 2 -10.35 -0.02 -5.82
C ALA A 2 -10.91 -1.46 -5.84
N GLU A 3 -11.31 -1.96 -7.00
CA GLU A 3 -11.74 -3.34 -7.20
C GLU A 3 -10.50 -4.26 -7.27
N GLY A 4 -10.59 -5.47 -6.71
CA GLY A 4 -9.47 -6.44 -6.70
C GLY A 4 -8.44 -6.21 -5.59
N LEU A 5 -8.64 -5.22 -4.72
CA LEU A 5 -7.73 -4.94 -3.60
C LEU A 5 -7.60 -6.13 -2.63
N ASP A 6 -8.71 -6.83 -2.34
CA ASP A 6 -8.70 -7.99 -1.43
C ASP A 6 -7.79 -9.10 -1.94
N ALA A 7 -7.80 -9.36 -3.24
CA ALA A 7 -6.92 -10.35 -3.87
C ALA A 7 -5.44 -9.93 -3.79
N ALA A 8 -5.15 -8.62 -3.88
CA ALA A 8 -3.78 -8.13 -3.73
C ALA A 8 -3.26 -8.20 -2.29
N ILE A 9 -4.15 -8.13 -1.29
CA ILE A 9 -3.77 -8.17 0.13
C ILE A 9 -3.71 -9.60 0.65
N SER A 10 -4.69 -10.45 0.30
CA SER A 10 -4.85 -11.79 0.87
C SER A 10 -4.41 -12.93 -0.05
N GLY A 11 -4.22 -12.66 -1.35
CA GLY A 11 -3.86 -13.69 -2.32
C GLY A 11 -2.40 -14.15 -2.25
N ASP A 12 -2.17 -15.40 -2.67
CA ASP A 12 -0.84 -16.03 -2.69
C ASP A 12 -0.07 -15.81 -3.99
N ALA A 13 -0.76 -15.47 -5.08
CA ALA A 13 -0.10 -15.14 -6.34
C ALA A 13 0.84 -13.93 -6.16
N PRO A 14 1.97 -13.85 -6.89
CA PRO A 14 2.92 -12.75 -6.71
C PRO A 14 2.39 -11.40 -7.22
N VAL A 15 1.40 -11.45 -8.12
CA VAL A 15 0.77 -10.27 -8.72
C VAL A 15 -0.76 -10.40 -8.72
N ALA A 16 -1.45 -9.28 -8.70
CA ALA A 16 -2.90 -9.20 -8.82
C ALA A 16 -3.30 -8.04 -9.73
N ALA A 17 -4.44 -8.21 -10.42
CA ALA A 17 -5.09 -7.12 -11.13
C ALA A 17 -5.92 -6.29 -10.14
N ILE A 18 -5.81 -4.97 -10.23
CA ILE A 18 -6.61 -4.01 -9.47
C ILE A 18 -7.17 -2.98 -10.44
N ARG A 19 -8.42 -2.58 -10.22
CA ARG A 19 -9.00 -1.40 -10.88
C ARG A 19 -9.15 -0.26 -9.87
N ALA A 20 -8.42 0.82 -10.08
CA ALA A 20 -8.51 2.00 -9.23
C ALA A 20 -9.85 2.73 -9.41
N ALA A 21 -10.33 3.37 -8.34
CA ALA A 21 -11.44 4.30 -8.48
C ALA A 21 -10.99 5.54 -9.25
N LYS A 22 -11.79 6.00 -10.21
CA LYS A 22 -11.55 7.28 -10.91
C LYS A 22 -11.40 8.40 -9.90
N SER A 23 -10.30 9.14 -10.03
CA SER A 23 -9.94 10.25 -9.16
C SER A 23 -8.94 11.13 -9.91
N ALA A 24 -8.72 12.36 -9.44
CA ALA A 24 -7.71 13.25 -10.03
C ALA A 24 -6.31 12.59 -10.10
N ALA A 25 -5.99 11.71 -9.15
CA ALA A 25 -4.72 11.00 -9.12
C ALA A 25 -4.68 9.76 -10.03
N ALA A 26 -5.82 9.11 -10.30
CA ALA A 26 -5.88 7.91 -11.14
C ALA A 26 -6.10 8.24 -12.63
N GLY A 27 -6.72 9.40 -12.94
CA GLY A 27 -7.09 9.75 -14.31
C GLY A 27 -8.06 8.74 -14.93
N ASP A 28 -7.94 8.54 -16.24
CA ASP A 28 -8.75 7.58 -16.99
C ASP A 28 -8.16 6.15 -17.01
N GLU A 29 -6.86 6.01 -16.76
CA GLU A 29 -6.14 4.73 -16.74
C GLU A 29 -6.29 4.04 -15.39
N VAL A 30 -7.43 3.37 -15.22
CA VAL A 30 -7.84 2.76 -13.95
C VAL A 30 -7.34 1.33 -13.76
N ASP A 31 -7.02 0.62 -14.83
CA ASP A 31 -6.56 -0.78 -14.76
C ASP A 31 -5.08 -0.86 -14.38
N ARG A 32 -4.76 -1.72 -13.40
CA ARG A 32 -3.42 -1.86 -12.82
C ARG A 32 -3.05 -3.32 -12.60
N LEU A 33 -1.78 -3.63 -12.80
CA LEU A 33 -1.13 -4.81 -12.25
C LEU A 33 -0.29 -4.37 -11.05
N THR A 34 -0.41 -5.07 -9.91
CA THR A 34 0.39 -4.79 -8.71
C THR A 34 1.05 -6.06 -8.19
N LEU A 35 2.15 -5.90 -7.47
CA LEU A 35 2.63 -6.93 -6.56
C LEU A 35 1.64 -7.11 -5.41
N THR A 36 1.46 -8.35 -4.97
CA THR A 36 0.64 -8.65 -3.79
C THR A 36 1.42 -8.42 -2.50
N LEU A 37 0.70 -8.34 -1.37
CA LEU A 37 1.31 -8.29 -0.05
C LEU A 37 2.23 -9.50 0.19
N SER A 38 1.84 -10.68 -0.27
CA SER A 38 2.64 -11.91 -0.15
C SER A 38 3.99 -11.76 -0.84
N ALA A 39 4.01 -11.19 -2.05
CA ALA A 39 5.26 -10.89 -2.77
C ALA A 39 6.10 -9.84 -2.04
N ILE A 40 5.50 -8.73 -1.62
CA ILE A 40 6.22 -7.61 -1.00
C ILE A 40 6.83 -8.04 0.35
N ARG A 41 6.07 -8.72 1.22
CA ARG A 41 6.55 -9.12 2.56
C ARG A 41 7.72 -10.11 2.52
N GLY A 42 7.88 -10.83 1.40
CA GLY A 42 8.99 -11.77 1.17
C GLY A 42 10.33 -11.11 0.82
N ALA A 43 10.36 -9.79 0.61
CA ALA A 43 11.60 -9.08 0.31
C ALA A 43 12.57 -9.08 1.51
N ARG A 44 13.88 -9.15 1.25
CA ARG A 44 14.90 -9.11 2.31
C ARG A 44 14.96 -7.76 3.02
N VAL A 45 14.75 -6.68 2.27
CA VAL A 45 14.74 -5.29 2.76
C VAL A 45 13.55 -4.58 2.12
N ILE A 46 12.84 -3.78 2.91
CA ILE A 46 11.72 -2.94 2.47
C ILE A 46 12.00 -1.52 2.96
N ILE A 47 11.97 -0.57 2.04
CA ILE A 47 12.13 0.86 2.33
C ILE A 47 10.89 1.59 1.82
N LEU A 48 10.20 2.29 2.71
CA LEU A 48 9.09 3.18 2.40
C LEU A 48 9.61 4.61 2.34
N MET A 49 9.68 5.17 1.13
CA MET A 49 10.05 6.55 0.90
C MET A 49 8.80 7.44 0.86
N ILE A 50 8.78 8.47 1.68
CA ILE A 50 7.69 9.46 1.74
C ILE A 50 8.25 10.88 1.75
N ALA A 51 7.55 11.82 1.11
CA ALA A 51 7.96 13.22 1.03
C ALA A 51 6.80 14.16 1.35
N GLY A 52 7.10 15.25 2.06
CA GLY A 52 6.13 16.26 2.48
C GLY A 52 5.37 15.89 3.75
N ASP A 53 4.94 16.91 4.47
CA ASP A 53 4.23 16.79 5.75
C ASP A 53 2.92 16.00 5.62
N GLY A 54 2.20 16.16 4.51
CA GLY A 54 0.95 15.44 4.26
C GLY A 54 1.15 13.91 4.22
N LYS A 55 2.26 13.43 3.66
CA LYS A 55 2.59 12.00 3.64
C LYS A 55 3.08 11.49 4.99
N ARG A 56 3.78 12.33 5.76
CA ARG A 56 4.14 12.01 7.14
C ARG A 56 2.90 11.83 8.02
N ALA A 57 1.96 12.77 7.99
CA ALA A 57 0.72 12.65 8.74
C ALA A 57 -0.09 11.40 8.33
N THR A 58 -0.20 11.14 7.02
CA THR A 58 -0.85 9.91 6.51
C THR A 58 -0.16 8.64 7.02
N PHE A 59 1.17 8.65 7.11
CA PHE A 59 1.93 7.51 7.63
C PHE A 59 1.72 7.31 9.13
N GLU A 60 1.67 8.39 9.91
CA GLU A 60 1.37 8.36 11.35
C GLU A 60 -0.04 7.77 11.59
N ASP A 61 -1.04 8.20 10.82
CA ASP A 61 -2.40 7.65 10.87
C ASP A 61 -2.46 6.17 10.44
N ALA A 62 -1.68 5.80 9.42
CA ALA A 62 -1.61 4.42 8.95
C ALA A 62 -0.88 3.50 9.94
N SER A 63 0.01 4.04 10.77
CA SER A 63 0.69 3.29 11.83
C SER A 63 -0.23 2.99 13.03
N GLY A 64 -1.37 3.67 13.11
CA GLY A 64 -2.41 3.44 14.11
C GLY A 64 -3.37 2.27 13.81
N PRO A 65 -4.39 2.09 14.66
CA PRO A 65 -5.43 1.08 14.47
C PRO A 65 -6.35 1.41 13.27
N GLY A 66 -7.17 0.43 12.88
CA GLY A 66 -8.22 0.60 11.87
C GLY A 66 -8.18 -0.44 10.75
N PRO A 67 -9.20 -0.45 9.89
CA PRO A 67 -9.30 -1.39 8.76
C PRO A 67 -8.18 -1.17 7.74
N VAL A 68 -7.72 -2.24 7.10
CA VAL A 68 -6.68 -2.17 6.04
C VAL A 68 -7.27 -1.57 4.76
N GLU A 69 -8.55 -1.77 4.54
CA GLU A 69 -9.31 -1.36 3.36
C GLU A 69 -9.39 0.16 3.22
N ASP A 70 -9.25 0.90 4.33
CA ASP A 70 -9.22 2.36 4.35
C ASP A 70 -7.82 2.91 4.03
N MET A 71 -6.77 2.21 4.48
CA MET A 71 -5.38 2.60 4.25
C MET A 71 -4.55 1.35 3.93
N PRO A 72 -4.49 0.89 2.67
CA PRO A 72 -3.88 -0.40 2.32
C PRO A 72 -2.42 -0.55 2.73
N VAL A 73 -1.68 0.56 2.89
CA VAL A 73 -0.31 0.57 3.43
C VAL A 73 -0.23 -0.04 4.84
N ARG A 74 -1.32 -0.03 5.63
CA ARG A 74 -1.42 -0.76 6.91
C ARG A 74 -1.04 -2.22 6.80
N ALA A 75 -1.37 -2.85 5.67
CA ALA A 75 -1.12 -4.27 5.47
C ALA A 75 0.39 -4.58 5.57
N ILE A 76 1.23 -3.79 4.90
CA ILE A 76 2.67 -4.00 4.93
C ILE A 76 3.29 -3.51 6.24
N LEU A 77 2.80 -2.39 6.81
CA LEU A 77 3.28 -1.90 8.11
C LEU A 77 3.06 -2.93 9.23
N ARG A 78 1.93 -3.64 9.21
CA ARG A 78 1.63 -4.71 10.17
C ARG A 78 2.41 -6.00 9.89
N ALA A 79 2.57 -6.36 8.62
CA ALA A 79 3.28 -7.59 8.25
C ALA A 79 4.80 -7.48 8.38
N ARG A 80 5.35 -6.27 8.26
CA ARG A 80 6.79 -5.98 8.28
C ARG A 80 7.08 -4.75 9.15
N PRO A 81 6.93 -4.87 10.48
CA PRO A 81 7.24 -3.77 11.41
C PRO A 81 8.73 -3.39 11.41
N ASP A 82 9.58 -4.20 10.78
CA ASP A 82 11.01 -3.97 10.57
C ASP A 82 11.34 -3.15 9.30
N LEU A 83 10.34 -2.77 8.50
CA LEU A 83 10.57 -1.97 7.29
C LEU A 83 11.15 -0.59 7.63
N TRP A 84 12.00 -0.06 6.77
CA TRP A 84 12.64 1.24 6.97
C TRP A 84 11.79 2.35 6.37
N VAL A 85 11.54 3.41 7.14
CA VAL A 85 10.78 4.57 6.66
C VAL A 85 11.73 5.74 6.51
N CYS A 86 11.83 6.25 5.29
CA CYS A 86 12.65 7.42 4.96
C CYS A 86 11.72 8.56 4.61
N TRP A 87 11.75 9.63 5.41
CA TRP A 87 10.96 10.84 5.18
C TRP A 87 11.85 12.05 4.88
N ALA A 88 11.40 12.88 3.94
CA ALA A 88 11.96 14.19 3.65
C ALA A 88 10.83 15.24 3.63
N PRO A 89 11.10 16.50 4.03
CA PRO A 89 10.13 17.59 3.95
C PRO A 89 9.75 17.92 2.51
#